data_AF-A0A9W9NAS1-F1
#
_entry.id   AF-A0A9W9NAS1-F1
#
_cell.length_a   1.000
_cell.length_b   1.000
_cell.length_c   1.000
_cell.angle_alpha   90.00
_cell.angle_beta   90.00
_cell.angle_gamma   90.00
#
_symmetry.space_group_name_H-M   'P 1'
#
loop_
_entity.id
_entity.type
_entity.pdbx_description
1 polymer ?
#
loop_
_entity_poly.entity_id
_entity_poly.type
_entity_poly.pdbx_seq_one_letter_code
_entity_poly.pdbx_strand_id
1 'polypeptide(L)'
;MHSDLAPRRKQFSSCDACRNSRVGCDAFRKRTKSGQVIEACSRCAYRNKNCSFQWMKNASVKANRSSVSSNDQGQLLSPSSSNNTNSNAPYELGSRRHSISLDDLMDGNTEYSRTENGWNVATEPRVYSPLGSESFDWLLAMYEGVFEAVFGSWLGNYSCPFAFGESGNSTTGNPDLSLSVSISSLCRRFDRLMKGLEKEGQADLHLPPLNQAELTKEWQIDNTLSQAIQAFSAQWLPLTFISTSQKTQQLPIIQRLWRDLRKSLPRSMNRPCYRSMLSLYLYAMVPVPVGIPEEEEENGVPAQVCVQAALQQVRYLRARQRSLEFNGSKVSLLSDQTPPISTPEQVRSDFMKIENMIYWAAMTFDTSSSLTLNTTSVLSAGLLGWESEACWSLVKTCTNIFHEQSEDWRAHGVLITEDTANQIIAAAQAWKLRIWKMGTILKEALREGHGEEAVHHAHTCVADAIQTFNVTYRPLLAACERRLQYLSQYTKLRWCKFALLVFENAL
;
A
#
# COMPACT_ATOMS: atom_id res chain seq x y z
N MET A 1 -20.84 35.49 28.55
CA MET A 1 -19.96 35.79 27.41
C MET A 1 -20.05 34.62 26.44
N HIS A 2 -20.82 34.78 25.36
CA HIS A 2 -21.04 33.72 24.36
C HIS A 2 -19.92 33.71 23.34
N SER A 3 -19.37 32.51 23.10
CA SER A 3 -18.33 32.18 22.14
C SER A 3 -18.88 32.21 20.71
N ASP A 4 -18.37 33.14 19.90
CA ASP A 4 -18.62 33.20 18.45
C ASP A 4 -17.86 32.07 17.73
N LEU A 5 -18.49 30.90 17.64
CA LEU A 5 -18.09 29.86 16.70
C LEU A 5 -18.59 30.22 15.29
N ALA A 6 -17.66 30.53 14.39
CA ALA A 6 -17.98 30.75 12.98
C ALA A 6 -18.74 29.52 12.40
N PRO A 7 -19.96 29.68 11.86
CA PRO A 7 -20.75 28.54 11.41
C PRO A 7 -20.12 27.86 10.19
N ARG A 8 -19.75 26.58 10.32
CA ARG A 8 -19.34 25.70 9.20
C ARG A 8 -20.35 25.81 8.05
N ARG A 9 -19.87 26.15 6.85
CA ARG A 9 -20.70 26.17 5.63
C ARG A 9 -21.19 24.77 5.30
N LYS A 10 -22.49 24.51 5.46
CA LYS A 10 -23.14 23.35 4.84
C LYS A 10 -23.12 23.54 3.32
N GLN A 11 -22.51 22.61 2.60
CA GLN A 11 -22.55 22.59 1.13
C GLN A 11 -24.02 22.47 0.66
N PHE A 12 -24.36 23.03 -0.51
CA PHE A 12 -25.72 23.01 -1.08
C PHE A 12 -26.83 23.71 -0.28
N SER A 13 -26.50 24.77 0.47
CA SER A 13 -27.50 25.50 1.28
C SER A 13 -27.70 26.97 0.89
N SER A 14 -26.92 27.50 -0.05
CA SER A 14 -26.95 28.90 -0.46
C SER A 14 -27.74 29.14 -1.76
N CYS A 15 -28.41 30.28 -1.85
CA CYS A 15 -29.00 30.77 -3.11
C CYS A 15 -27.91 31.25 -4.09
N ASP A 16 -28.27 31.39 -5.37
CA ASP A 16 -27.38 31.82 -6.45
C ASP A 16 -26.66 33.14 -6.10
N ALA A 17 -27.40 34.15 -5.64
CA ALA A 17 -26.86 35.47 -5.33
C ALA A 17 -25.87 35.46 -4.13
N CYS A 18 -26.19 34.73 -3.05
CA CYS A 18 -25.29 34.60 -1.90
C CYS A 18 -24.07 33.75 -2.22
N ARG A 19 -24.22 32.72 -3.07
CA ARG A 19 -23.11 31.90 -3.56
C ARG A 19 -22.14 32.75 -4.40
N ASN A 20 -22.64 33.51 -5.36
CA ASN A 20 -21.81 34.38 -6.22
C ASN A 20 -21.10 35.46 -5.39
N SER A 21 -21.78 36.00 -4.38
CA SER A 21 -21.19 37.00 -3.49
C SER A 21 -20.28 36.40 -2.40
N ARG A 22 -20.08 35.07 -2.38
CA ARG A 22 -19.32 34.32 -1.36
C ARG A 22 -19.68 34.68 0.08
N VAL A 23 -20.96 34.88 0.38
CA VAL A 23 -21.47 35.19 1.74
C VAL A 23 -22.41 34.12 2.28
N GLY A 24 -22.58 34.07 3.60
CA GLY A 24 -23.54 33.17 4.26
C GLY A 24 -24.98 33.43 3.80
N CYS A 25 -25.73 32.35 3.58
CA CYS A 25 -27.13 32.38 3.16
C CYS A 25 -27.98 31.68 4.23
N ASP A 26 -29.09 32.30 4.63
CA ASP A 26 -30.00 31.78 5.65
C ASP A 26 -31.29 31.17 5.08
N ALA A 27 -31.41 31.12 3.75
CA ALA A 27 -32.61 30.63 3.07
C ALA A 27 -32.99 29.21 3.49
N PHE A 28 -32.01 28.31 3.63
CA PHE A 28 -32.23 26.92 4.01
C PHE A 28 -32.67 26.76 5.48
N ARG A 29 -32.11 27.58 6.40
CA ARG A 29 -32.50 27.57 7.82
C ARG A 29 -33.91 28.11 8.06
N LYS A 30 -34.37 29.03 7.23
CA LYS A 30 -35.75 29.55 7.30
C LYS A 30 -36.76 28.55 6.73
N ARG A 31 -36.38 27.79 5.68
CA ARG A 31 -37.22 26.72 5.09
C ARG A 31 -37.62 25.64 6.11
N THR A 32 -36.70 25.25 6.97
CA THR A 32 -36.93 24.18 7.97
C THR A 32 -37.77 24.61 9.17
N LYS A 33 -37.99 25.91 9.40
CA LYS A 33 -38.70 26.40 10.59
C LYS A 33 -40.18 26.72 10.36
N SER A 34 -40.61 27.03 9.14
CA SER A 34 -41.96 27.55 8.90
C SER A 34 -42.79 26.81 7.86
N GLY A 35 -42.26 25.81 7.14
CA GLY A 35 -43.01 25.02 6.15
C GLY A 35 -43.56 25.80 4.94
N GLN A 36 -43.58 27.14 4.97
CA GLN A 36 -43.99 28.02 3.89
C GLN A 36 -42.86 28.27 2.90
N VAL A 37 -43.21 28.39 1.62
CA VAL A 37 -42.29 28.74 0.53
C VAL A 37 -41.88 30.20 0.70
N ILE A 38 -40.66 30.42 1.20
CA ILE A 38 -40.11 31.77 1.35
C ILE A 38 -39.54 32.22 0.00
N GLU A 39 -39.98 33.40 -0.47
CA GLU A 39 -39.57 33.98 -1.75
C GLU A 39 -38.11 34.46 -1.78
N ALA A 40 -37.51 34.84 -0.63
CA ALA A 40 -36.12 35.28 -0.57
C ALA A 40 -35.41 35.08 0.78
N CYS A 41 -34.08 34.89 0.74
CA CYS A 41 -33.23 34.92 1.93
C CYS A 41 -33.11 36.34 2.49
N SER A 42 -32.73 36.51 3.77
CA SER A 42 -32.71 37.83 4.42
C SER A 42 -31.81 38.83 3.68
N ARG A 43 -30.69 38.36 3.14
CA ARG A 43 -29.75 39.21 2.37
C ARG A 43 -30.26 39.55 0.97
N CYS A 44 -30.97 38.62 0.32
CA CYS A 44 -31.58 38.88 -0.99
C CYS A 44 -32.74 39.86 -0.86
N ALA A 45 -33.58 39.69 0.17
CA ALA A 45 -34.66 40.62 0.50
C ALA A 45 -34.11 42.02 0.81
N TYR A 46 -33.08 42.13 1.66
CA TYR A 46 -32.48 43.42 1.99
C TYR A 46 -31.83 44.12 0.79
N ARG A 47 -31.23 43.36 -0.13
CA ARG A 47 -30.55 43.90 -1.32
C ARG A 47 -31.47 44.04 -2.54
N ASN A 48 -32.76 43.76 -2.37
CA ASN A 48 -33.75 43.66 -3.44
C ASN A 48 -33.25 42.85 -4.66
N LYS A 49 -32.58 41.72 -4.39
CA LYS A 49 -32.03 40.81 -5.42
C LYS A 49 -32.87 39.55 -5.49
N ASN A 50 -33.07 39.05 -6.71
CA ASN A 50 -33.78 37.79 -6.92
C ASN A 50 -33.05 36.62 -6.23
N CYS A 51 -33.80 35.82 -5.47
CA CYS A 51 -33.27 34.71 -4.69
C CYS A 51 -33.61 33.39 -5.36
N SER A 52 -32.74 32.91 -6.25
CA SER A 52 -32.93 31.65 -6.96
C SER A 52 -32.00 30.54 -6.46
N PHE A 53 -32.34 29.30 -6.84
CA PHE A 53 -31.56 28.09 -6.55
C PHE A 53 -31.30 27.28 -7.83
N GLN A 54 -31.20 27.96 -8.97
CA GLN A 54 -31.03 27.30 -10.27
C GLN A 54 -29.73 26.50 -10.32
N TRP A 55 -28.66 26.96 -9.66
CA TRP A 55 -27.43 26.19 -9.61
C TRP A 55 -27.60 24.79 -8.98
N MET A 56 -28.49 24.65 -7.98
CA MET A 56 -28.76 23.35 -7.35
C MET A 56 -29.56 22.43 -8.26
N LYS A 57 -30.55 22.98 -8.99
CA LYS A 57 -31.31 22.22 -10.00
C LYS A 57 -30.40 21.76 -11.16
N ASN A 58 -29.47 22.61 -11.59
CA ASN A 58 -28.53 22.26 -12.66
C ASN A 58 -27.49 21.22 -12.18
N ALA A 59 -27.11 21.25 -10.90
CA ALA A 59 -26.24 20.25 -10.30
C ALA A 59 -26.93 18.87 -10.21
N SER A 60 -28.23 18.81 -9.88
CA SER A 60 -28.98 17.54 -9.86
C SER A 60 -29.24 16.98 -11.27
N VAL A 61 -29.48 17.84 -12.27
CA VAL A 61 -29.68 17.39 -13.66
C VAL A 61 -28.37 16.88 -14.29
N LYS A 62 -27.22 17.47 -13.97
CA LYS A 62 -25.92 16.95 -14.43
C LYS A 62 -25.59 15.57 -13.84
N ALA A 63 -26.00 15.30 -12.60
CA ALA A 63 -25.85 13.98 -11.97
C ALA A 63 -26.70 12.89 -12.65
N ASN A 64 -27.90 13.23 -13.14
CA ASN A 64 -28.78 12.27 -13.83
C ASN A 64 -28.44 12.06 -15.33
N ARG A 65 -27.74 12.99 -15.98
CA ARG A 65 -27.34 12.83 -17.39
C ARG A 65 -26.06 12.03 -17.60
N SER A 66 -25.30 11.75 -16.53
CA SER A 66 -24.09 10.93 -16.60
C SER A 66 -24.37 9.41 -16.57
N SER A 67 -25.63 8.99 -16.40
CA SER A 67 -26.02 7.59 -16.21
C SER A 67 -26.83 6.96 -17.36
N VAL A 68 -27.04 7.65 -18.49
CA VAL A 68 -27.93 7.16 -19.59
C VAL A 68 -27.31 7.32 -20.99
N SER A 69 -26.00 7.16 -21.17
CA SER A 69 -25.38 7.21 -22.50
C SER A 69 -24.31 6.15 -22.69
N SER A 70 -24.73 4.89 -22.80
CA SER A 70 -23.99 3.78 -23.43
C SER A 70 -24.97 2.64 -23.73
N ASN A 71 -25.92 2.83 -24.63
CA ASN A 71 -26.67 1.74 -25.27
C ASN A 71 -27.39 2.32 -26.50
N ASP A 72 -26.68 2.41 -27.62
CA ASP A 72 -27.24 2.27 -28.97
C ASP A 72 -26.13 2.39 -30.02
N GLN A 73 -25.59 1.25 -30.46
CA GLN A 73 -25.23 1.03 -31.86
C GLN A 73 -25.11 -0.48 -32.11
N GLY A 74 -26.22 -1.05 -32.58
CA GLY A 74 -26.23 -2.37 -33.20
C GLY A 74 -25.99 -2.30 -34.70
N GLN A 75 -25.58 -3.47 -35.22
CA GLN A 75 -25.70 -3.98 -36.59
C GLN A 75 -24.62 -3.56 -37.62
N LEU A 76 -23.75 -4.51 -37.99
CA LEU A 76 -23.83 -5.29 -39.24
C LEU A 76 -22.56 -6.13 -39.50
N LEU A 77 -22.77 -7.33 -40.07
CA LEU A 77 -21.86 -8.24 -40.80
C LEU A 77 -21.18 -9.41 -40.05
N SER A 78 -21.67 -10.60 -40.37
CA SER A 78 -20.91 -11.85 -40.57
C SER A 78 -21.34 -12.40 -41.95
N PRO A 79 -20.75 -13.46 -42.55
CA PRO A 79 -19.53 -14.21 -42.22
C PRO A 79 -18.59 -14.39 -43.45
N SER A 80 -17.40 -14.98 -43.27
CA SER A 80 -16.72 -15.75 -44.33
C SER A 80 -15.78 -16.79 -43.75
N SER A 81 -16.09 -18.04 -44.06
CA SER A 81 -15.32 -19.25 -43.77
C SER A 81 -14.21 -19.44 -44.79
N SER A 82 -13.03 -19.89 -44.37
CA SER A 82 -12.14 -20.69 -45.22
C SER A 82 -11.18 -21.52 -44.38
N ASN A 83 -11.36 -22.84 -44.46
CA ASN A 83 -10.44 -23.88 -44.01
C ASN A 83 -9.11 -23.77 -44.77
N ASN A 84 -8.00 -24.11 -44.09
CA ASN A 84 -6.94 -24.88 -44.73
C ASN A 84 -6.15 -25.70 -43.70
N THR A 85 -6.16 -27.00 -43.92
CA THR A 85 -5.43 -28.08 -43.25
C THR A 85 -4.07 -28.32 -43.91
N ASN A 86 -3.02 -28.55 -43.11
CA ASN A 86 -1.86 -29.47 -43.29
C ASN A 86 -0.64 -28.88 -42.56
N SER A 87 0.37 -29.60 -42.06
CA SER A 87 0.63 -30.97 -41.61
C SER A 87 2.11 -30.97 -41.18
N ASN A 88 2.43 -31.62 -40.05
CA ASN A 88 3.73 -32.23 -39.67
C ASN A 88 5.02 -31.39 -39.53
N ALA A 89 5.57 -31.41 -38.29
CA ALA A 89 6.86 -32.04 -37.89
C ALA A 89 7.74 -31.17 -36.96
N PRO A 90 8.53 -31.79 -36.04
CA PRO A 90 9.04 -31.18 -34.82
C PRO A 90 10.48 -30.67 -34.96
N TYR A 91 10.86 -29.67 -34.17
CA TYR A 91 12.25 -29.26 -34.01
C TYR A 91 12.57 -29.04 -32.53
N GLU A 92 13.54 -29.82 -32.06
CA GLU A 92 14.18 -29.78 -30.76
C GLU A 92 14.87 -28.44 -30.52
N LEU A 93 14.70 -27.86 -29.32
CA LEU A 93 15.51 -26.73 -28.87
C LEU A 93 16.52 -27.20 -27.82
N GLY A 94 17.79 -27.18 -28.23
CA GLY A 94 18.93 -27.56 -27.40
C GLY A 94 19.10 -26.65 -26.18
N SER A 95 19.23 -27.31 -25.02
CA SER A 95 19.58 -26.72 -23.73
C SER A 95 21.10 -26.50 -23.64
N ARG A 96 21.55 -25.24 -23.50
CA ARG A 96 22.94 -24.91 -23.13
C ARG A 96 22.97 -24.29 -21.74
N ARG A 97 23.27 -25.12 -20.74
CA ARG A 97 23.72 -24.73 -19.40
C ARG A 97 25.25 -24.70 -19.43
N HIS A 98 25.86 -23.63 -18.91
CA HIS A 98 27.27 -23.64 -18.51
C HIS A 98 27.35 -23.44 -16.99
N SER A 99 27.66 -24.54 -16.31
CA SER A 99 28.19 -24.62 -14.96
C SER A 99 29.72 -24.53 -15.03
N ILE A 100 30.34 -23.74 -14.16
CA ILE A 100 31.79 -23.79 -13.92
C ILE A 100 32.00 -24.05 -12.43
N SER A 101 32.77 -25.11 -12.16
CA SER A 101 33.12 -25.67 -10.86
C SER A 101 34.24 -24.87 -10.20
N LEU A 102 34.20 -24.78 -8.87
CA LEU A 102 35.38 -24.55 -8.04
C LEU A 102 36.24 -25.81 -8.09
N ASP A 103 37.53 -25.63 -8.39
CA ASP A 103 38.68 -26.39 -7.89
C ASP A 103 39.87 -25.98 -8.76
N ASP A 104 40.71 -25.05 -8.28
CA ASP A 104 42.14 -25.07 -8.60
C ASP A 104 42.96 -24.03 -7.81
N LEU A 105 44.13 -24.49 -7.33
CA LEU A 105 45.33 -23.76 -6.89
C LEU A 105 45.50 -23.41 -5.39
N MET A 106 45.99 -24.39 -4.63
CA MET A 106 47.12 -24.21 -3.72
C MET A 106 48.39 -24.75 -4.41
N ASP A 107 49.48 -23.97 -4.51
CA ASP A 107 50.80 -24.28 -3.93
C ASP A 107 51.89 -23.25 -4.30
N GLY A 108 52.87 -23.02 -3.43
CA GLY A 108 54.20 -22.50 -3.82
C GLY A 108 54.87 -21.33 -3.05
N ASN A 109 55.31 -21.58 -1.81
CA ASN A 109 56.63 -21.27 -1.18
C ASN A 109 57.32 -19.87 -1.18
N THR A 110 57.62 -19.42 0.07
CA THR A 110 58.90 -18.90 0.70
C THR A 110 59.64 -17.69 0.06
N GLU A 111 60.15 -16.63 0.74
CA GLU A 111 61.09 -16.59 1.88
C GLU A 111 61.40 -15.13 2.39
N TYR A 112 61.61 -14.98 3.72
CA TYR A 112 62.39 -13.98 4.53
C TYR A 112 62.36 -12.44 4.34
N SER A 113 61.97 -11.70 5.40
CA SER A 113 62.93 -11.05 6.35
C SER A 113 62.28 -10.10 7.38
N ARG A 114 62.92 -10.07 8.55
CA ARG A 114 62.57 -9.47 9.84
C ARG A 114 63.09 -8.03 9.95
N THR A 115 62.37 -7.14 10.63
CA THR A 115 62.97 -6.20 11.62
C THR A 115 61.90 -5.62 12.56
N GLU A 116 62.18 -5.75 13.85
CA GLU A 116 61.49 -5.12 14.98
C GLU A 116 61.79 -3.62 15.05
N ASN A 117 60.86 -2.81 15.59
CA ASN A 117 61.14 -1.77 16.58
C ASN A 117 59.87 -1.04 17.06
N GLY A 118 59.53 -1.20 18.34
CA GLY A 118 59.34 -0.08 19.27
C GLY A 118 57.99 0.62 19.42
N TRP A 119 57.51 0.59 20.67
CA TRP A 119 56.69 1.59 21.41
C TRP A 119 55.17 1.36 21.50
N ASN A 120 54.81 0.82 22.66
CA ASN A 120 53.47 0.68 23.21
C ASN A 120 52.82 2.06 23.47
N VAL A 121 51.69 2.33 22.82
CA VAL A 121 50.69 3.30 23.30
C VAL A 121 49.38 2.53 23.47
N ALA A 122 48.92 2.45 24.71
CA ALA A 122 47.66 1.81 25.09
C ALA A 122 46.50 2.44 24.32
N THR A 123 45.97 1.71 23.35
CA THR A 123 44.74 2.05 22.64
C THR A 123 43.67 1.10 23.15
N GLU A 124 42.57 1.66 23.67
CA GLU A 124 41.37 0.93 24.05
C GLU A 124 40.99 -0.09 22.98
N PRO A 125 40.50 -1.30 23.34
CA PRO A 125 40.13 -2.29 22.36
C PRO A 125 38.90 -1.80 21.61
N ARG A 126 39.12 -1.24 20.41
CA ARG A 126 38.11 -1.21 19.35
C ARG A 126 37.67 -2.66 19.15
N VAL A 127 36.48 -2.98 19.66
CA VAL A 127 35.76 -4.20 19.32
C VAL A 127 35.60 -4.20 17.80
N TYR A 128 36.44 -4.99 17.13
CA TYR A 128 36.29 -5.28 15.72
C TYR A 128 34.87 -5.83 15.50
N SER A 129 34.08 -5.12 14.69
CA SER A 129 32.77 -5.60 14.22
C SER A 129 32.99 -6.87 13.39
N PRO A 130 32.35 -8.01 13.71
CA PRO A 130 32.53 -9.25 12.95
C PRO A 130 31.59 -9.35 11.74
N LEU A 131 31.19 -8.23 11.13
CA LEU A 131 30.34 -8.24 9.92
C LEU A 131 31.00 -7.40 8.83
N GLY A 132 31.45 -8.08 7.77
CA GLY A 132 31.80 -7.44 6.51
C GLY A 132 30.56 -6.89 5.78
N SER A 133 30.77 -6.09 4.73
CA SER A 133 29.68 -5.59 3.87
C SER A 133 28.82 -6.72 3.31
N GLU A 134 29.41 -7.88 3.08
CA GLU A 134 28.79 -9.09 2.52
C GLU A 134 27.56 -9.56 3.33
N SER A 135 27.58 -9.44 4.65
CA SER A 135 26.44 -9.86 5.48
C SER A 135 25.26 -8.89 5.40
N PHE A 136 25.52 -7.60 5.17
CA PHE A 136 24.46 -6.61 4.97
C PHE A 136 23.80 -6.76 3.61
N ASP A 137 24.60 -7.02 2.56
CA ASP A 137 24.09 -7.29 1.22
C ASP A 137 23.23 -8.55 1.19
N TRP A 138 23.62 -9.57 1.95
CA TRP A 138 22.82 -10.79 2.05
C TRP A 138 21.48 -10.58 2.81
N LEU A 139 21.45 -9.78 3.88
CA LEU A 139 20.20 -9.42 4.57
C LEU A 139 19.25 -8.62 3.66
N LEU A 140 19.80 -7.74 2.83
CA LEU A 140 19.05 -6.99 1.82
C LEU A 140 18.51 -7.93 0.74
N ALA A 141 19.34 -8.82 0.20
CA ALA A 141 18.93 -9.80 -0.80
C ALA A 141 17.82 -10.74 -0.27
N MET A 142 17.91 -11.14 1.00
CA MET A 142 16.84 -11.92 1.65
C MET A 142 15.53 -11.12 1.75
N TYR A 143 15.61 -9.83 2.10
CA TYR A 143 14.43 -8.97 2.13
C TYR A 143 13.80 -8.82 0.74
N GLU A 144 14.60 -8.47 -0.26
CA GLU A 144 14.13 -8.21 -1.62
C GLU A 144 13.61 -9.48 -2.30
N GLY A 145 14.32 -10.60 -2.13
CA GLY A 145 13.93 -11.87 -2.72
C GLY A 145 12.67 -12.47 -2.09
N VAL A 146 12.55 -12.44 -0.75
CA VAL A 146 11.49 -13.18 -0.05
C VAL A 146 10.36 -12.25 0.40
N PHE A 147 10.69 -11.24 1.18
CA PHE A 147 9.69 -10.44 1.90
C PHE A 147 9.05 -9.35 1.04
N GLU A 148 9.82 -8.69 0.18
CA GLU A 148 9.29 -7.77 -0.84
C GLU A 148 8.42 -8.50 -1.86
N ALA A 149 8.80 -9.71 -2.29
CA ALA A 149 7.95 -10.51 -3.19
C ALA A 149 6.60 -10.88 -2.56
N VAL A 150 6.57 -10.98 -1.23
CA VAL A 150 5.39 -11.27 -0.43
C VAL A 150 4.56 -10.01 -0.17
N PHE A 151 5.15 -8.93 0.32
CA PHE A 151 4.45 -7.67 0.57
C PHE A 151 3.98 -7.02 -0.74
N GLY A 152 4.82 -7.07 -1.76
CA GLY A 152 4.50 -6.58 -3.09
C GLY A 152 3.39 -7.36 -3.78
N SER A 153 3.14 -8.62 -3.41
CA SER A 153 1.99 -9.38 -3.94
C SER A 153 0.65 -8.77 -3.54
N TRP A 154 0.58 -7.99 -2.46
CA TRP A 154 -0.62 -7.22 -2.10
C TRP A 154 -0.90 -6.07 -3.06
N LEU A 155 0.15 -5.60 -3.75
CA LEU A 155 0.09 -4.48 -4.67
C LEU A 155 -0.06 -4.93 -6.13
N GLY A 156 0.00 -6.23 -6.39
CA GLY A 156 -0.17 -6.78 -7.73
C GLY A 156 -1.60 -6.64 -8.25
N ASN A 157 -1.77 -6.78 -9.56
CA ASN A 157 -3.02 -6.46 -10.29
C ASN A 157 -4.26 -7.19 -9.74
N TYR A 158 -4.11 -8.42 -9.25
CA TYR A 158 -5.23 -9.19 -8.72
C TYR A 158 -5.52 -8.95 -7.24
N SER A 159 -4.58 -8.36 -6.49
CA SER A 159 -4.70 -8.15 -5.04
C SER A 159 -4.99 -6.69 -4.67
N CYS A 160 -4.54 -5.75 -5.50
CA CYS A 160 -4.80 -4.33 -5.33
C CYS A 160 -6.03 -3.92 -6.14
N PRO A 161 -7.14 -3.51 -5.51
CA PRO A 161 -8.36 -3.11 -6.23
C PRO A 161 -8.18 -1.87 -7.11
N PHE A 162 -7.10 -1.10 -6.90
CA PHE A 162 -6.76 0.08 -7.70
C PHE A 162 -5.89 -0.25 -8.94
N ALA A 163 -5.31 -1.45 -8.99
CA ALA A 163 -4.52 -1.93 -10.13
C ALA A 163 -5.24 -3.06 -10.90
N PHE A 164 -6.48 -3.37 -10.50
CA PHE A 164 -7.26 -4.45 -11.10
C PHE A 164 -7.67 -4.11 -12.53
N GLY A 165 -7.41 -5.04 -13.46
CA GLY A 165 -7.78 -4.87 -14.86
C GLY A 165 -6.89 -3.91 -15.66
N GLU A 166 -5.79 -3.42 -15.11
CA GLU A 166 -4.77 -2.69 -15.89
C GLU A 166 -3.96 -3.67 -16.76
N SER A 167 -4.61 -4.18 -17.81
CA SER A 167 -3.94 -4.68 -19.01
C SER A 167 -3.51 -3.44 -19.80
N GLY A 168 -2.21 -3.14 -19.83
CA GLY A 168 -1.70 -1.90 -20.39
C GLY A 168 -2.18 -1.65 -21.82
N ASN A 169 -2.50 -0.39 -22.12
CA ASN A 169 -2.40 0.20 -23.45
C ASN A 169 -0.91 0.28 -23.90
N SER A 170 -0.10 -0.75 -23.61
CA SER A 170 1.26 -0.85 -24.15
C SER A 170 1.14 -1.55 -25.49
N THR A 171 1.26 -0.78 -26.56
CA THR A 171 1.36 -1.21 -27.97
C THR A 171 2.63 -2.03 -28.26
N THR A 172 3.31 -2.54 -27.23
CA THR A 172 4.50 -3.38 -27.31
C THR A 172 4.17 -4.69 -26.59
N GLY A 173 4.16 -5.80 -27.34
CA GLY A 173 3.65 -7.10 -26.92
C GLY A 173 4.20 -7.63 -25.59
N ASN A 174 3.46 -7.35 -24.52
CA ASN A 174 3.11 -8.20 -23.37
C ASN A 174 2.50 -7.25 -22.32
N PRO A 175 1.25 -7.43 -21.88
CA PRO A 175 0.77 -6.73 -20.70
C PRO A 175 1.58 -7.26 -19.53
N ASP A 176 2.53 -6.47 -19.03
CA ASP A 176 3.39 -6.88 -17.91
C ASP A 176 2.53 -6.86 -16.63
N LEU A 177 1.77 -7.94 -16.39
CA LEU A 177 1.00 -8.12 -15.17
C LEU A 177 2.00 -8.26 -14.01
N SER A 178 2.26 -7.16 -13.31
CA SER A 178 3.10 -7.21 -12.13
C SER A 178 2.36 -7.97 -11.02
N LEU A 179 2.68 -9.26 -10.86
CA LEU A 179 2.20 -10.10 -9.75
C LEU A 179 2.76 -9.67 -8.39
N SER A 180 3.78 -8.80 -8.39
CA SER A 180 4.36 -8.19 -7.20
C SER A 180 4.95 -6.83 -7.53
N VAL A 181 4.83 -5.87 -6.61
CA VAL A 181 5.44 -4.54 -6.75
C VAL A 181 6.22 -4.19 -5.49
N SER A 182 7.49 -3.81 -5.66
CA SER A 182 8.38 -3.48 -4.53
C SER A 182 7.86 -2.26 -3.76
N ILE A 183 7.49 -2.45 -2.49
CA ILE A 183 6.96 -1.39 -1.63
C ILE A 183 8.06 -0.36 -1.35
N SER A 184 9.27 -0.80 -1.02
CA SER A 184 10.38 0.11 -0.76
C SER A 184 10.76 0.96 -1.98
N SER A 185 10.71 0.39 -3.18
CA SER A 185 10.91 1.13 -4.43
C SER A 185 9.80 2.13 -4.70
N LEU A 186 8.54 1.74 -4.46
CA LEU A 186 7.38 2.65 -4.55
C LEU A 186 7.51 3.81 -3.56
N CYS A 187 7.83 3.55 -2.29
CA CYS A 187 8.03 4.59 -1.28
C CYS A 187 9.15 5.56 -1.68
N ARG A 188 10.29 5.04 -2.15
CA ARG A 188 11.40 5.87 -2.66
C ARG A 188 10.98 6.73 -3.85
N ARG A 189 10.30 6.14 -4.84
CA ARG A 189 9.80 6.84 -6.03
C ARG A 189 8.82 7.92 -5.64
N PHE A 190 7.87 7.62 -4.76
CA PHE A 190 6.81 8.56 -4.38
C PHE A 190 7.31 9.71 -3.51
N ASP A 191 8.25 9.45 -2.59
CA ASP A 191 8.92 10.51 -1.84
C ASP A 191 9.69 11.46 -2.76
N ARG A 192 10.29 10.97 -3.85
CA ARG A 192 10.96 11.81 -4.86
C ARG A 192 9.95 12.65 -5.66
N LEU A 193 8.84 12.05 -6.09
CA LEU A 193 7.77 12.76 -6.80
C LEU A 193 7.15 13.88 -5.95
N MET A 194 6.85 13.59 -4.68
CA MET A 194 6.33 14.59 -3.73
C MET A 194 7.28 15.80 -3.58
N LYS A 195 8.60 15.55 -3.47
CA LYS A 195 9.58 16.64 -3.43
C LYS A 195 9.66 17.45 -4.72
N GLY A 196 9.49 16.80 -5.87
CA GLY A 196 9.44 17.50 -7.17
C GLY A 196 8.31 18.52 -7.20
N LEU A 197 7.09 18.08 -6.84
CA LEU A 197 5.91 18.95 -6.80
C LEU A 197 6.05 20.12 -5.82
N GLU A 198 6.67 19.88 -4.66
CA GLU A 198 6.92 20.94 -3.67
C GLU A 198 7.89 22.02 -4.18
N LYS A 199 8.89 21.63 -4.98
CA LYS A 199 9.88 22.55 -5.58
C LYS A 199 9.29 23.34 -6.75
N GLU A 200 8.45 22.71 -7.57
CA GLU A 200 7.74 23.39 -8.66
C GLU A 200 6.75 24.44 -8.14
N GLY A 201 6.09 24.20 -7.01
CA GLY A 201 5.25 25.19 -6.33
C GLY A 201 5.99 26.41 -5.78
N GLN A 202 7.33 26.37 -5.74
CA GLN A 202 8.21 27.44 -5.24
C GLN A 202 9.03 28.13 -6.34
N ALA A 203 8.78 27.80 -7.62
CA ALA A 203 9.65 28.13 -8.76
C ALA A 203 9.63 29.59 -9.26
N ASP A 204 9.31 30.59 -8.43
CA ASP A 204 9.46 32.02 -8.79
C ASP A 204 10.77 32.65 -8.25
N LEU A 205 11.69 31.87 -7.67
CA LEU A 205 13.02 32.34 -7.26
C LEU A 205 14.07 31.28 -7.59
N HIS A 206 15.15 31.68 -8.28
CA HIS A 206 16.36 30.87 -8.52
C HIS A 206 16.74 30.07 -7.25
N LEU A 207 16.47 28.77 -7.26
CA LEU A 207 16.76 27.88 -6.13
C LEU A 207 18.26 27.56 -6.10
N PRO A 208 18.95 27.74 -4.96
CA PRO A 208 20.30 27.23 -4.79
C PRO A 208 20.31 25.68 -4.82
N PRO A 209 21.47 25.04 -5.08
CA PRO A 209 21.62 23.59 -4.97
C PRO A 209 21.16 23.09 -3.58
N LEU A 210 20.73 21.81 -3.52
CA LEU A 210 20.29 21.17 -2.26
C LEU A 210 21.25 21.54 -1.12
N ASN A 211 20.72 22.14 -0.06
CA ASN A 211 21.54 22.50 1.10
C ASN A 211 22.09 21.20 1.73
N GLN A 212 23.31 21.23 2.27
CA GLN A 212 23.95 20.09 2.94
C GLN A 212 23.04 19.44 4.00
N ALA A 213 22.21 20.25 4.67
CA ALA A 213 21.21 19.78 5.62
C ALA A 213 20.12 18.88 4.98
N GLU A 214 19.68 19.19 3.77
CA GLU A 214 18.69 18.38 3.03
C GLU A 214 19.29 17.07 2.54
N LEU A 215 20.53 17.09 2.04
CA LEU A 215 21.26 15.88 1.66
C LEU A 215 21.53 14.96 2.85
N THR A 216 21.80 15.55 4.01
CA THR A 216 21.94 14.79 5.26
C THR A 216 20.59 14.18 5.68
N LYS A 217 19.49 14.91 5.50
CA LYS A 217 18.13 14.45 5.84
C LYS A 217 17.66 13.30 4.93
N GLU A 218 17.58 13.54 3.61
CA GLU A 218 18.28 12.70 2.63
C GLU A 218 18.66 11.27 3.01
N TRP A 219 19.96 11.19 3.21
CA TRP A 219 20.70 10.00 3.59
C TRP A 219 20.18 9.38 4.89
N GLN A 220 19.80 10.18 5.90
CA GLN A 220 19.27 9.65 7.17
C GLN A 220 17.96 8.88 6.99
N ILE A 221 17.06 9.34 6.12
CA ILE A 221 15.79 8.64 5.84
C ILE A 221 16.08 7.31 5.15
N ASP A 222 16.94 7.32 4.13
CA ASP A 222 17.27 6.08 3.41
C ASP A 222 18.05 5.10 4.29
N ASN A 223 19.01 5.59 5.08
CA ASN A 223 19.75 4.78 6.06
C ASN A 223 18.80 4.14 7.10
N THR A 224 17.79 4.87 7.57
CA THR A 224 16.83 4.30 8.53
C THR A 224 15.97 3.20 7.90
N LEU A 225 15.59 3.35 6.62
CA LEU A 225 14.90 2.28 5.90
C LEU A 225 15.81 1.06 5.69
N SER A 226 17.08 1.27 5.34
CA SER A 226 18.05 0.18 5.23
C SER A 226 18.27 -0.54 6.56
N GLN A 227 18.39 0.18 7.67
CA GLN A 227 18.44 -0.39 9.02
C GLN A 227 17.16 -1.19 9.36
N ALA A 228 15.99 -0.68 8.98
CA ALA A 228 14.71 -1.34 9.19
C ALA A 228 14.63 -2.68 8.44
N ILE A 229 15.04 -2.67 7.16
CA ILE A 229 15.14 -3.86 6.32
C ILE A 229 16.12 -4.87 6.93
N GLN A 230 17.31 -4.42 7.33
CA GLN A 230 18.34 -5.30 7.89
C GLN A 230 17.90 -5.93 9.21
N ALA A 231 17.34 -5.16 10.14
CA ALA A 231 16.85 -5.69 11.42
C ALA A 231 15.67 -6.66 11.21
N PHE A 232 14.75 -6.31 10.31
CA PHE A 232 13.63 -7.17 9.95
C PHE A 232 14.08 -8.47 9.28
N SER A 233 15.10 -8.43 8.43
CA SER A 233 15.70 -9.63 7.86
C SER A 233 16.44 -10.44 8.92
N ALA A 234 17.19 -9.78 9.80
CA ALA A 234 18.10 -10.44 10.74
C ALA A 234 17.39 -11.41 11.69
N GLN A 235 16.11 -11.20 12.00
CA GLN A 235 15.33 -12.10 12.85
C GLN A 235 15.22 -13.54 12.27
N TRP A 236 15.40 -13.70 10.96
CA TRP A 236 15.30 -14.98 10.26
C TRP A 236 16.65 -15.70 10.12
N LEU A 237 17.76 -15.04 10.47
CA LEU A 237 19.11 -15.63 10.46
C LEU A 237 19.19 -16.97 11.19
N PRO A 238 18.58 -17.16 12.37
CA PRO A 238 18.70 -18.44 13.07
C PRO A 238 18.12 -19.63 12.28
N LEU A 239 17.26 -19.39 11.27
CA LEU A 239 16.72 -20.44 10.40
C LEU A 239 17.70 -20.87 9.30
N THR A 240 18.70 -20.06 8.98
CA THR A 240 19.68 -20.37 7.92
C THR A 240 20.86 -21.20 8.43
N PHE A 241 20.95 -21.44 9.74
CA PHE A 241 22.03 -22.20 10.36
C PHE A 241 21.48 -23.48 11.02
N ILE A 242 22.20 -24.59 10.83
CA ILE A 242 21.81 -25.89 11.39
C ILE A 242 22.31 -26.00 12.84
N SER A 243 23.54 -25.53 13.13
CA SER A 243 24.18 -25.66 14.44
C SER A 243 23.70 -24.62 15.46
N THR A 244 23.41 -25.06 16.69
CA THR A 244 23.08 -24.18 17.83
C THR A 244 24.19 -23.17 18.15
N SER A 245 25.46 -23.56 17.96
CA SER A 245 26.60 -22.66 18.16
C SER A 245 26.57 -21.50 17.14
N GLN A 246 26.33 -21.81 15.86
CA GLN A 246 26.20 -20.80 14.81
C GLN A 246 25.01 -19.87 15.04
N LYS A 247 23.85 -20.41 15.47
CA LYS A 247 22.68 -19.59 15.83
C LYS A 247 23.00 -18.61 16.96
N THR A 248 23.73 -19.06 17.98
CA THR A 248 24.13 -18.22 19.12
C THR A 248 25.11 -17.12 18.70
N GLN A 249 26.01 -17.40 17.76
CA GLN A 249 26.94 -16.40 17.21
C GLN A 249 26.24 -15.26 16.46
N GLN A 250 25.03 -15.49 15.93
CA GLN A 250 24.25 -14.44 15.26
C GLN A 250 23.51 -13.52 16.24
N LEU A 251 23.31 -13.93 17.49
CA LEU A 251 22.50 -13.17 18.45
C LEU A 251 23.02 -11.73 18.70
N PRO A 252 24.33 -11.49 18.89
CA PRO A 252 24.85 -10.13 19.04
C PRO A 252 24.57 -9.24 17.82
N ILE A 253 24.51 -9.83 16.63
CA ILE A 253 24.24 -9.14 15.37
C ILE A 253 22.79 -8.68 15.34
N ILE A 254 21.86 -9.59 15.64
CA ILE A 254 20.41 -9.32 15.69
C ILE A 254 20.13 -8.23 16.72
N GLN A 255 20.70 -8.35 17.93
CA GLN A 255 20.58 -7.36 19.00
C GLN A 255 21.13 -5.99 18.58
N ARG A 256 22.30 -5.94 17.93
CA ARG A 256 22.90 -4.69 17.45
C ARG A 256 22.02 -4.00 16.40
N LEU A 257 21.57 -4.74 15.39
CA LEU A 257 20.72 -4.18 14.32
C LEU A 257 19.40 -3.64 14.87
N TRP A 258 18.79 -4.36 15.82
CA TRP A 258 17.58 -3.90 16.51
C TRP A 258 17.83 -2.60 17.31
N ARG A 259 18.93 -2.53 18.08
CA ARG A 259 19.31 -1.31 18.84
C ARG A 259 19.56 -0.12 17.93
N ASP A 260 20.28 -0.33 16.83
CA ASP A 260 20.63 0.75 15.90
C ASP A 260 19.40 1.30 15.17
N LEU A 261 18.48 0.43 14.77
CA LEU A 261 17.18 0.84 14.25
C LEU A 261 16.39 1.63 15.29
N ARG A 262 16.27 1.11 16.52
CA ARG A 262 15.51 1.71 17.63
C ARG A 262 15.97 3.15 17.92
N LYS A 263 17.28 3.41 17.89
CA LYS A 263 17.86 4.77 18.07
C LYS A 263 17.40 5.76 16.99
N SER A 264 17.14 5.28 15.78
CA SER A 264 16.74 6.12 14.63
C SER A 264 15.24 6.45 14.60
N LEU A 265 14.38 5.64 15.25
CA LEU A 265 12.92 5.75 15.14
C LEU A 265 12.30 7.08 15.57
N PRO A 266 12.72 7.73 16.68
CA PRO A 266 12.12 9.00 17.09
C PRO A 266 12.25 10.08 16.01
N ARG A 267 13.34 10.04 15.22
CA ARG A 267 13.52 10.95 14.09
C ARG A 267 12.58 10.61 12.94
N SER A 268 12.39 9.32 12.62
CA SER A 268 11.47 8.87 11.57
C SER A 268 10.01 9.19 11.90
N MET A 269 9.58 9.07 13.16
CA MET A 269 8.24 9.48 13.59
C MET A 269 7.96 10.96 13.29
N ASN A 270 8.96 11.82 13.50
CA ASN A 270 8.88 13.26 13.29
C ASN A 270 9.16 13.69 11.84
N ARG A 271 9.37 12.76 10.91
CA ARG A 271 9.67 13.05 9.50
C ARG A 271 8.69 12.32 8.56
N PRO A 272 7.45 12.81 8.43
CA PRO A 272 6.45 12.18 7.57
C PRO A 272 6.94 12.05 6.12
N CYS A 273 7.16 10.81 5.68
CA CYS A 273 7.43 10.41 4.31
C CYS A 273 7.14 8.90 4.18
N TYR A 274 6.95 8.41 2.96
CA TYR A 274 6.57 7.02 2.75
C TYR A 274 7.67 6.04 3.15
N ARG A 275 8.95 6.43 3.04
CA ARG A 275 10.07 5.64 3.57
C ARG A 275 10.06 5.57 5.11
N SER A 276 9.78 6.67 5.80
CA SER A 276 9.69 6.66 7.28
C SER A 276 8.51 5.82 7.75
N MET A 277 7.37 5.90 7.06
CA MET A 277 6.22 5.02 7.28
C MET A 277 6.61 3.55 7.17
N LEU A 278 7.31 3.16 6.09
CA LEU A 278 7.75 1.79 5.90
C LEU A 278 8.77 1.35 6.96
N SER A 279 9.73 2.21 7.34
CA SER A 279 10.69 1.93 8.42
C SER A 279 10.00 1.64 9.76
N LEU A 280 9.01 2.47 10.12
CA LEU A 280 8.24 2.32 11.36
C LEU A 280 7.42 1.02 11.35
N TYR A 281 6.81 0.69 10.20
CA TYR A 281 6.05 -0.54 10.05
C TYR A 281 6.95 -1.79 10.11
N LEU A 282 8.09 -1.78 9.41
CA LEU A 282 9.06 -2.88 9.46
C LEU A 282 9.57 -3.10 10.88
N TYR A 283 9.92 -2.03 11.60
CA TYR A 283 10.31 -2.12 13.02
C TYR A 283 9.25 -2.80 13.88
N ALA A 284 7.98 -2.45 13.70
CA ALA A 284 6.89 -3.03 14.47
C ALA A 284 6.70 -4.55 14.23
N MET A 285 7.23 -5.07 13.12
CA MET A 285 7.26 -6.51 12.84
C MET A 285 8.56 -7.20 13.30
N VAL A 286 9.50 -6.47 13.91
CA VAL A 286 10.72 -7.05 14.48
C VAL A 286 10.46 -7.37 15.96
N PRO A 287 10.49 -8.66 16.37
CA PRO A 287 10.35 -9.03 17.77
C PRO A 287 11.55 -8.51 18.56
N VAL A 288 11.35 -8.29 19.86
CA VAL A 288 12.45 -7.96 20.77
C VAL A 288 13.43 -9.15 20.80
N PRO A 289 14.71 -8.94 20.46
CA PRO A 289 15.68 -10.03 20.46
C PRO A 289 15.85 -10.65 21.85
N VAL A 290 16.14 -11.94 21.89
CA VAL A 290 16.42 -12.65 23.16
C VAL A 290 17.61 -11.99 23.87
N GLY A 291 17.51 -11.80 25.19
CA GLY A 291 18.58 -11.25 26.00
C GLY A 291 18.65 -9.72 26.04
N ILE A 292 17.64 -9.02 25.50
CA ILE A 292 17.42 -7.61 25.82
C ILE A 292 16.80 -7.53 27.23
N PRO A 293 17.35 -6.73 28.16
CA PRO A 293 16.76 -6.57 29.48
C PRO A 293 15.45 -5.77 29.39
N GLU A 294 14.50 -6.08 30.29
CA GLU A 294 13.16 -5.45 30.32
C GLU A 294 13.26 -3.92 30.46
N GLU A 295 14.18 -3.41 31.28
CA GLU A 295 14.46 -1.98 31.40
C GLU A 295 14.86 -1.35 30.05
N GLU A 296 15.68 -2.04 29.25
CA GLU A 296 16.05 -1.54 27.91
C GLU A 296 14.83 -1.56 26.97
N GLU A 297 13.98 -2.58 27.08
CA GLU A 297 12.73 -2.71 26.31
C GLU A 297 11.74 -1.59 26.64
N GLU A 298 11.54 -1.26 27.91
CA GLU A 298 10.66 -0.20 28.39
C GLU A 298 11.15 1.21 28.02
N ASN A 299 12.46 1.43 27.96
CA ASN A 299 13.09 2.73 27.72
C ASN A 299 13.02 3.25 26.27
N GLY A 300 12.01 2.88 25.48
CA GLY A 300 11.93 3.28 24.08
C GLY A 300 10.55 3.13 23.48
N VAL A 301 10.46 3.26 22.15
CA VAL A 301 9.17 3.40 21.46
C VAL A 301 8.51 2.04 21.30
N PRO A 302 7.31 1.81 21.84
CA PRO A 302 6.59 0.56 21.64
C PRO A 302 6.24 0.34 20.17
N ALA A 303 6.30 -0.92 19.71
CA ALA A 303 5.99 -1.30 18.33
C ALA A 303 4.61 -0.77 17.85
N GLN A 304 3.59 -0.85 18.71
CA GLN A 304 2.24 -0.37 18.40
C GLN A 304 2.21 1.15 18.16
N VAL A 305 3.00 1.93 18.89
CA VAL A 305 3.14 3.38 18.68
C VAL A 305 3.78 3.66 17.32
N CYS A 306 4.76 2.86 16.91
CA CYS A 306 5.34 2.94 15.56
C CYS A 306 4.31 2.66 14.47
N VAL A 307 3.45 1.65 14.62
CA VAL A 307 2.35 1.38 13.66
C VAL A 307 1.41 2.57 13.56
N GLN A 308 0.95 3.11 14.70
CA GLN A 308 0.04 4.26 14.73
C GLN A 308 0.68 5.50 14.08
N ALA A 309 1.96 5.78 14.38
CA ALA A 309 2.70 6.87 13.75
C ALA A 309 2.84 6.66 12.24
N ALA A 310 3.14 5.44 11.78
CA ALA A 310 3.22 5.11 10.36
C ALA A 310 1.90 5.38 9.62
N LEU A 311 0.78 4.92 10.17
CA LEU A 311 -0.56 5.12 9.60
C LEU A 311 -0.95 6.61 9.59
N GLN A 312 -0.64 7.33 10.67
CA GLN A 312 -0.88 8.77 10.75
C GLN A 312 -0.05 9.54 9.70
N GLN A 313 1.18 9.10 9.41
CA GLN A 313 1.99 9.68 8.33
C GLN A 313 1.33 9.48 6.97
N VAL A 314 0.80 8.29 6.66
CA VAL A 314 0.04 8.07 5.41
C VAL A 314 -1.15 9.02 5.33
N ARG A 315 -1.97 9.09 6.38
CA ARG A 315 -3.14 9.97 6.43
C ARG A 315 -2.76 11.43 6.20
N TYR A 316 -1.68 11.90 6.85
CA TYR A 316 -1.15 13.24 6.68
C TYR A 316 -0.65 13.49 5.26
N LEU A 317 0.16 12.59 4.69
CA LEU A 317 0.73 12.73 3.35
C LEU A 317 -0.36 12.80 2.27
N ARG A 318 -1.39 11.96 2.38
CA ARG A 318 -2.56 11.99 1.47
C ARG A 318 -3.39 13.25 1.60
N ALA A 319 -3.64 13.72 2.83
CA ALA A 319 -4.35 14.98 3.04
C ALA A 319 -3.56 16.18 2.49
N ARG A 320 -2.23 16.18 2.69
CA ARG A 320 -1.31 17.19 2.18
C ARG A 320 -1.31 17.22 0.65
N GLN A 321 -1.28 16.09 -0.02
CA GLN A 321 -1.42 16.04 -1.49
C GLN A 321 -2.72 16.69 -1.96
N ARG A 322 -3.87 16.32 -1.40
CA ARG A 322 -5.16 16.93 -1.80
C ARG A 322 -5.16 18.44 -1.61
N SER A 323 -4.44 18.95 -0.61
CA SER A 323 -4.24 20.39 -0.43
C SER A 323 -3.33 21.03 -1.47
N LEU A 324 -2.31 20.32 -1.96
CA LEU A 324 -1.47 20.75 -3.08
C LEU A 324 -2.28 20.80 -4.39
N GLU A 325 -3.17 19.83 -4.62
CA GLU A 325 -4.11 19.84 -5.76
C GLU A 325 -5.13 21.00 -5.70
N PHE A 326 -5.55 21.39 -4.49
CA PHE A 326 -6.62 22.39 -4.29
C PHE A 326 -6.14 23.84 -4.12
N ASN A 327 -4.83 24.09 -4.03
CA ASN A 327 -4.26 25.45 -3.96
C ASN A 327 -4.34 26.22 -5.31
N GLY A 328 -5.48 26.16 -5.99
CA GLY A 328 -6.37 27.31 -6.21
C GLY A 328 -5.95 28.52 -7.04
N SER A 329 -4.68 28.76 -7.35
CA SER A 329 -4.26 29.92 -8.16
C SER A 329 -3.30 29.60 -9.30
N LYS A 330 -2.74 28.40 -9.35
CA LYS A 330 -2.08 27.85 -10.54
C LYS A 330 -2.42 26.37 -10.55
N VAL A 331 -3.32 25.95 -11.45
CA VAL A 331 -3.20 24.60 -12.00
C VAL A 331 -1.79 24.61 -12.57
N SER A 332 -0.82 23.96 -11.91
CA SER A 332 0.49 23.74 -12.51
C SER A 332 0.27 22.84 -13.72
N LEU A 333 -0.12 23.47 -14.82
CA LEU A 333 0.14 22.98 -16.16
C LEU A 333 1.64 22.82 -16.19
N LEU A 334 2.07 21.56 -16.21
CA LEU A 334 3.42 21.12 -16.53
C LEU A 334 3.89 21.92 -17.75
N SER A 335 4.62 23.01 -17.50
CA SER A 335 5.02 23.98 -18.51
C SER A 335 6.35 23.54 -19.10
N ASP A 336 6.26 22.72 -20.14
CA ASP A 336 6.76 23.02 -21.48
C ASP A 336 8.18 23.60 -21.64
N GLN A 337 9.18 23.17 -20.87
CA GLN A 337 10.59 23.43 -21.19
C GLN A 337 11.51 22.26 -20.86
N THR A 338 11.50 21.27 -21.76
CA THR A 338 12.54 20.29 -22.20
C THR A 338 11.86 18.96 -22.54
N PRO A 339 12.18 18.27 -23.66
CA PRO A 339 11.55 16.97 -23.98
C PRO A 339 12.03 15.92 -22.95
N PRO A 340 11.27 14.86 -22.54
CA PRO A 340 10.71 13.83 -23.45
C PRO A 340 9.49 12.93 -22.95
N ILE A 341 8.96 12.08 -23.83
CA ILE A 341 8.32 10.75 -23.58
C ILE A 341 6.99 10.62 -22.77
N SER A 342 6.50 11.57 -21.97
CA SER A 342 5.25 11.35 -21.19
C SER A 342 4.37 12.60 -21.04
N THR A 343 3.06 12.48 -21.33
CA THR A 343 2.11 13.60 -21.25
C THR A 343 1.80 14.00 -19.79
N PRO A 344 1.42 15.27 -19.54
CA PRO A 344 0.98 15.74 -18.22
C PRO A 344 -0.07 14.87 -17.50
N GLU A 345 -0.96 14.27 -18.29
CA GLU A 345 -2.00 13.37 -17.81
C GLU A 345 -1.42 12.02 -17.35
N GLN A 346 -0.38 11.51 -18.02
CA GLN A 346 0.32 10.29 -17.63
C GLN A 346 1.03 10.45 -16.28
N VAL A 347 1.69 11.59 -16.04
CA VAL A 347 2.35 11.89 -14.77
C VAL A 347 1.35 11.93 -13.61
N ARG A 348 0.19 12.57 -13.82
CA ARG A 348 -0.89 12.61 -12.83
C ARG A 348 -1.49 11.21 -12.58
N SER A 349 -1.65 10.42 -13.64
CA SER A 349 -2.15 9.04 -13.57
C SER A 349 -1.20 8.16 -12.75
N ASP A 350 0.09 8.16 -13.10
CA ASP A 350 1.16 7.44 -12.39
C ASP A 350 1.22 7.82 -10.91
N PHE A 351 1.09 9.12 -10.62
CA PHE A 351 1.11 9.63 -9.25
C PHE A 351 -0.06 9.08 -8.42
N MET A 352 -1.29 9.19 -8.93
CA MET A 352 -2.49 8.67 -8.24
C MET A 352 -2.44 7.16 -8.09
N LYS A 353 -1.91 6.44 -9.09
CA LYS A 353 -1.71 4.99 -9.04
C LYS A 353 -0.77 4.62 -7.90
N ILE A 354 0.41 5.24 -7.82
CA ILE A 354 1.40 4.95 -6.76
C ILE A 354 0.83 5.31 -5.38
N GLU A 355 0.14 6.45 -5.25
CA GLU A 355 -0.53 6.85 -4.01
C GLU A 355 -1.53 5.78 -3.54
N ASN A 356 -2.40 5.34 -4.45
CA ASN A 356 -3.44 4.36 -4.16
C ASN A 356 -2.85 2.99 -3.80
N MET A 357 -1.76 2.58 -4.44
CA MET A 357 -1.05 1.34 -4.09
C MET A 357 -0.44 1.42 -2.69
N ILE A 358 0.27 2.50 -2.36
CA ILE A 358 0.83 2.67 -1.02
C ILE A 358 -0.28 2.76 0.03
N TYR A 359 -1.39 3.44 -0.30
CA TYR A 359 -2.57 3.46 0.56
C TYR A 359 -3.15 2.06 0.78
N TRP A 360 -3.22 1.21 -0.25
CA TRP A 360 -3.70 -0.16 -0.13
C TRP A 360 -2.80 -1.04 0.75
N ALA A 361 -1.48 -0.90 0.64
CA ALA A 361 -0.54 -1.52 1.59
C ALA A 361 -0.81 -1.04 3.02
N ALA A 362 -0.93 0.27 3.23
CA ALA A 362 -1.19 0.83 4.55
C ALA A 362 -2.56 0.40 5.12
N MET A 363 -3.57 0.25 4.27
CA MET A 363 -4.88 -0.31 4.61
C MET A 363 -4.81 -1.76 5.06
N THR A 364 -3.93 -2.55 4.44
CA THR A 364 -3.64 -3.93 4.86
C THR A 364 -3.07 -3.95 6.28
N PHE A 365 -2.13 -3.06 6.57
CA PHE A 365 -1.51 -2.91 7.90
C PHE A 365 -2.50 -2.45 8.97
N ASP A 366 -3.30 -1.44 8.65
CA ASP A 366 -4.30 -0.86 9.55
C ASP A 366 -5.39 -1.87 9.92
N THR A 367 -5.92 -2.58 8.92
CA THR A 367 -6.97 -3.58 9.13
C THR A 367 -6.44 -4.78 9.93
N SER A 368 -5.23 -5.26 9.60
CA SER A 368 -4.58 -6.34 10.34
C SER A 368 -4.39 -5.96 11.81
N SER A 369 -3.83 -4.77 12.08
CA SER A 369 -3.60 -4.29 13.45
C SER A 369 -4.89 -4.09 14.23
N SER A 370 -5.93 -3.56 13.59
CA SER A 370 -7.25 -3.37 14.21
C SER A 370 -7.92 -4.70 14.57
N LEU A 371 -7.72 -5.72 13.72
CA LEU A 371 -8.23 -7.07 13.98
C LEU A 371 -7.49 -7.76 15.12
N THR A 372 -6.15 -7.68 15.16
CA THR A 372 -5.35 -8.46 16.12
C THR A 372 -5.10 -7.73 17.44
N LEU A 373 -4.90 -6.41 17.43
CA LEU A 373 -4.50 -5.61 18.60
C LEU A 373 -5.66 -4.84 19.24
N ASN A 374 -6.90 -5.12 18.82
CA ASN A 374 -8.12 -4.44 19.29
C ASN A 374 -8.06 -2.91 19.21
N THR A 375 -7.28 -2.36 18.28
CA THR A 375 -7.21 -0.92 18.02
C THR A 375 -8.30 -0.48 17.06
N THR A 376 -8.66 0.80 17.11
CA THR A 376 -9.47 1.43 16.07
C THR A 376 -8.66 1.63 14.79
N SER A 377 -9.31 1.45 13.64
CA SER A 377 -8.71 1.73 12.34
C SER A 377 -8.40 3.22 12.18
N VAL A 378 -7.19 3.55 11.72
CA VAL A 378 -6.71 4.94 11.56
C VAL A 378 -7.05 5.49 10.17
N LEU A 379 -7.00 4.62 9.16
CA LEU A 379 -7.11 4.97 7.75
C LEU A 379 -8.52 4.75 7.18
N SER A 380 -9.25 3.78 7.73
CA SER A 380 -10.60 3.43 7.28
C SER A 380 -11.63 3.69 8.37
N ALA A 381 -12.80 4.14 7.94
CA ALA A 381 -13.94 4.39 8.79
C ALA A 381 -14.38 3.13 9.55
N GLY A 382 -14.88 3.34 10.76
CA GLY A 382 -15.48 2.31 11.59
C GLY A 382 -16.90 1.94 11.17
N LEU A 383 -17.67 1.44 12.13
CA LEU A 383 -19.00 0.84 11.95
C LEU A 383 -19.95 1.70 11.09
N LEU A 384 -19.92 3.01 11.28
CA LEU A 384 -20.89 3.94 10.68
C LEU A 384 -20.50 4.48 9.29
N GLY A 385 -19.34 4.10 8.74
CA GLY A 385 -18.84 4.74 7.51
C GLY A 385 -18.10 3.83 6.54
N TRP A 386 -17.70 2.62 6.95
CA TRP A 386 -16.86 1.76 6.13
C TRP A 386 -17.48 1.40 4.78
N GLU A 387 -18.80 1.23 4.70
CA GLU A 387 -19.48 0.85 3.45
C GLU A 387 -19.42 1.92 2.37
N SER A 388 -19.29 3.19 2.78
CA SER A 388 -19.20 4.32 1.87
C SER A 388 -17.81 4.51 1.25
N GLU A 389 -16.82 3.74 1.70
CA GLU A 389 -15.44 3.89 1.21
C GLU A 389 -15.24 3.17 -0.12
N ALA A 390 -14.72 3.92 -1.09
CA ALA A 390 -14.50 3.44 -2.45
C ALA A 390 -13.59 2.20 -2.51
N CYS A 391 -12.57 2.08 -1.64
CA CYS A 391 -11.67 0.93 -1.63
C CYS A 391 -12.43 -0.38 -1.40
N TRP A 392 -13.35 -0.42 -0.43
CA TRP A 392 -14.14 -1.61 -0.15
C TRP A 392 -15.16 -1.86 -1.26
N SER A 393 -15.80 -0.82 -1.81
CA SER A 393 -16.66 -0.99 -2.98
C SER A 393 -15.90 -1.62 -4.15
N LEU A 394 -14.67 -1.16 -4.43
CA LEU A 394 -13.84 -1.71 -5.50
C LEU A 394 -13.47 -3.17 -5.25
N VAL A 395 -13.13 -3.56 -4.03
CA VAL A 395 -12.87 -4.98 -3.69
C VAL A 395 -14.08 -5.85 -4.03
N LYS A 396 -15.31 -5.39 -3.75
CA LYS A 396 -16.54 -6.10 -4.13
C LYS A 396 -16.70 -6.21 -5.64
N THR A 397 -16.48 -5.13 -6.37
CA THR A 397 -16.51 -5.16 -7.83
C THR A 397 -15.47 -6.13 -8.41
N CYS A 398 -14.23 -6.10 -7.93
CA CYS A 398 -13.16 -7.00 -8.37
C CYS A 398 -13.51 -8.46 -8.09
N THR A 399 -14.10 -8.76 -6.94
CA THR A 399 -14.56 -10.12 -6.59
C THR A 399 -15.70 -10.58 -7.48
N ASN A 400 -16.66 -9.71 -7.82
CA ASN A 400 -17.74 -10.05 -8.75
C ASN A 400 -17.18 -10.37 -10.15
N ILE A 401 -16.29 -9.52 -10.66
CA ILE A 401 -15.64 -9.74 -11.96
C ILE A 401 -14.84 -11.06 -11.94
N PHE A 402 -14.04 -11.28 -10.88
CA PHE A 402 -13.29 -12.53 -10.73
C PHE A 402 -14.22 -13.73 -10.65
N HIS A 403 -15.34 -13.63 -9.93
CA HIS A 403 -16.34 -14.68 -9.83
C HIS A 403 -16.85 -15.05 -11.21
N GLU A 404 -17.36 -14.10 -11.98
CA GLU A 404 -17.85 -14.32 -13.35
C GLU A 404 -16.77 -14.93 -14.25
N GLN A 405 -15.55 -14.38 -14.23
CA GLN A 405 -14.44 -14.86 -15.07
C GLN A 405 -13.95 -16.28 -14.73
N SER A 406 -14.20 -16.75 -13.50
CA SER A 406 -13.75 -18.07 -13.03
C SER A 406 -14.90 -19.06 -12.83
N GLU A 407 -16.06 -18.81 -13.45
CA GLU A 407 -17.20 -19.72 -13.42
C GLU A 407 -16.83 -21.10 -13.97
N ASP A 408 -16.24 -21.16 -15.16
CA ASP A 408 -15.80 -22.41 -15.78
C ASP A 408 -14.78 -23.16 -14.93
N TRP A 409 -13.87 -22.43 -14.28
CA TRP A 409 -12.87 -23.02 -13.38
C TRP A 409 -13.50 -23.71 -12.18
N ARG A 410 -14.60 -23.16 -11.66
CA ARG A 410 -15.36 -23.75 -10.54
C ARG A 410 -16.26 -24.89 -11.00
N ALA A 411 -16.85 -24.82 -12.18
CA ALA A 411 -17.78 -25.82 -12.71
C ALA A 411 -17.07 -27.06 -13.26
N HIS A 412 -16.01 -26.87 -14.05
CA HIS A 412 -15.34 -27.93 -14.80
C HIS A 412 -13.94 -28.27 -14.26
N GLY A 413 -13.47 -27.51 -13.26
CA GLY A 413 -12.12 -27.60 -12.73
C GLY A 413 -11.16 -26.69 -13.48
N VAL A 414 -10.00 -26.44 -12.86
CA VAL A 414 -8.97 -25.53 -13.37
C VAL A 414 -7.62 -26.24 -13.45
N LEU A 415 -6.91 -26.01 -14.56
CA LEU A 415 -5.51 -26.40 -14.67
C LEU A 415 -4.66 -25.42 -13.86
N ILE A 416 -4.04 -25.91 -12.79
CA ILE A 416 -3.19 -25.10 -11.92
C ILE A 416 -1.79 -24.97 -12.53
N THR A 417 -1.51 -23.77 -13.02
CA THR A 417 -0.20 -23.26 -13.44
C THR A 417 0.31 -22.22 -12.43
N GLU A 418 1.56 -21.74 -12.57
CA GLU A 418 2.07 -20.65 -11.73
C GLU A 418 1.19 -19.40 -11.81
N ASP A 419 0.81 -18.99 -13.01
CA ASP A 419 0.06 -17.75 -13.24
C ASP A 419 -1.35 -17.85 -12.66
N THR A 420 -2.05 -18.95 -12.94
CA THR A 420 -3.41 -19.18 -12.43
C THR A 420 -3.40 -19.31 -10.90
N ALA A 421 -2.43 -20.02 -10.32
CA ALA A 421 -2.29 -20.10 -8.87
C ALA A 421 -2.06 -18.74 -8.24
N ASN A 422 -1.14 -17.93 -8.78
CA ASN A 422 -0.86 -16.60 -8.26
C ASN A 422 -2.05 -15.66 -8.41
N GLN A 423 -2.79 -15.74 -9.52
CA GLN A 423 -4.03 -14.99 -9.73
C GLN A 423 -5.10 -15.35 -8.69
N ILE A 424 -5.35 -16.65 -8.46
CA ILE A 424 -6.32 -17.13 -7.47
C ILE A 424 -5.92 -16.66 -6.06
N ILE A 425 -4.65 -16.87 -5.68
CA ILE A 425 -4.15 -16.49 -4.36
C ILE A 425 -4.26 -14.97 -4.16
N ALA A 426 -3.83 -14.18 -5.14
CA ALA A 426 -3.87 -12.71 -5.06
C ALA A 426 -5.30 -12.17 -4.93
N ALA A 427 -6.24 -12.65 -5.77
CA ALA A 427 -7.64 -12.25 -5.68
C ALA A 427 -8.28 -12.63 -4.33
N ALA A 428 -7.96 -13.82 -3.83
CA ALA A 428 -8.41 -14.28 -2.53
C ALA A 428 -7.84 -13.43 -1.36
N GLN A 429 -6.59 -12.93 -1.46
CA GLN A 429 -6.00 -12.07 -0.44
C GLN A 429 -6.77 -10.75 -0.28
N ALA A 430 -7.17 -10.11 -1.39
CA ALA A 430 -7.94 -8.87 -1.35
C ALA A 430 -9.29 -9.06 -0.64
N TRP A 431 -10.00 -10.16 -0.95
CA TRP A 431 -11.27 -10.46 -0.30
C TRP A 431 -11.09 -10.88 1.17
N LYS A 432 -10.01 -11.60 1.51
CA LYS A 432 -9.67 -11.91 2.90
C LYS A 432 -9.50 -10.63 3.72
N LEU A 433 -8.83 -9.62 3.17
CA LEU A 433 -8.70 -8.33 3.85
C LEU A 433 -10.05 -7.65 4.11
N ARG A 434 -11.03 -7.81 3.20
CA ARG A 434 -12.41 -7.35 3.43
C ARG A 434 -13.09 -8.11 4.57
N ILE A 435 -12.95 -9.45 4.63
CA ILE A 435 -13.48 -10.25 5.76
C ILE A 435 -12.87 -9.75 7.07
N TRP A 436 -11.57 -9.52 7.10
CA TRP A 436 -10.89 -8.95 8.27
C TRP A 436 -11.45 -7.59 8.64
N LYS A 437 -11.66 -6.70 7.66
CA LYS A 437 -12.30 -5.40 7.91
C LYS A 437 -13.66 -5.57 8.56
N MET A 438 -14.53 -6.42 8.03
CA MET A 438 -15.85 -6.67 8.63
C MET A 438 -15.74 -7.25 10.04
N GLY A 439 -14.75 -8.13 10.28
CA GLY A 439 -14.43 -8.61 11.63
C GLY A 439 -14.04 -7.47 12.58
N THR A 440 -13.22 -6.51 12.12
CA THR A 440 -12.88 -5.32 12.93
C THR A 440 -14.10 -4.46 13.24
N ILE A 441 -15.05 -4.36 12.31
CA ILE A 441 -16.30 -3.61 12.48
C ILE A 441 -17.23 -4.30 13.49
N LEU A 442 -17.33 -5.62 13.45
CA LEU A 442 -18.07 -6.39 14.45
C LEU A 442 -17.42 -6.23 15.85
N LYS A 443 -16.09 -6.32 15.93
CA LYS A 443 -15.36 -6.06 17.19
C LYS A 443 -15.62 -4.66 17.72
N GLU A 444 -15.62 -3.66 16.85
CA GLU A 444 -15.93 -2.27 17.20
C GLU A 444 -17.36 -2.14 17.74
N ALA A 445 -18.35 -2.73 17.04
CA ALA A 445 -19.75 -2.74 17.46
C ALA A 445 -19.93 -3.31 18.87
N LEU A 446 -19.29 -4.46 19.15
CA LEU A 446 -19.33 -5.12 20.44
C LEU A 446 -18.59 -4.34 21.53
N ARG A 447 -17.38 -3.85 21.23
CA ARG A 447 -16.53 -3.13 22.18
C ARG A 447 -17.16 -1.81 22.63
N GLU A 448 -17.81 -1.10 21.73
CA GLU A 448 -18.41 0.22 21.99
C GLU A 448 -19.86 0.13 22.48
N GLY A 449 -20.43 -1.07 22.57
CA GLY A 449 -21.79 -1.29 23.08
C GLY A 449 -22.87 -0.72 22.16
N HIS A 450 -22.69 -0.84 20.84
CA HIS A 450 -23.73 -0.44 19.88
C HIS A 450 -24.97 -1.33 20.03
N GLY A 451 -26.13 -0.83 19.59
CA GLY A 451 -27.40 -1.54 19.70
C GLY A 451 -27.43 -2.87 18.93
N GLU A 452 -28.35 -3.75 19.31
CA GLU A 452 -28.50 -5.10 18.73
C GLU A 452 -28.63 -5.09 17.21
N GLU A 453 -29.34 -4.10 16.64
CA GLU A 453 -29.46 -3.92 15.19
C GLU A 453 -28.09 -3.73 14.51
N ALA A 454 -27.23 -2.89 15.09
CA ALA A 454 -25.93 -2.57 14.52
C ALA A 454 -24.96 -3.75 14.65
N VAL A 455 -25.01 -4.48 15.78
CA VAL A 455 -24.25 -5.72 15.99
C VAL A 455 -24.72 -6.80 15.02
N HIS A 456 -26.03 -6.98 14.87
CA HIS A 456 -26.62 -7.95 13.94
C HIS A 456 -26.23 -7.63 12.50
N HIS A 457 -26.31 -6.37 12.09
CA HIS A 457 -25.87 -5.93 10.76
C HIS A 457 -24.39 -6.24 10.51
N ALA A 458 -23.50 -5.89 11.45
CA ALA A 458 -22.07 -6.17 11.33
C ALA A 458 -21.79 -7.68 11.26
N HIS A 459 -22.49 -8.48 12.06
CA HIS A 459 -22.40 -9.95 12.03
C HIS A 459 -22.83 -10.50 10.67
N THR A 460 -23.97 -10.05 10.13
CA THR A 460 -24.47 -10.47 8.82
C THR A 460 -23.50 -10.11 7.71
N CYS A 461 -22.89 -8.91 7.74
CA CYS A 461 -21.83 -8.54 6.80
C CYS A 461 -20.64 -9.51 6.81
N VAL A 462 -20.19 -9.94 8.01
CA VAL A 462 -19.12 -10.95 8.15
C VAL A 462 -19.55 -12.28 7.55
N ALA A 463 -20.75 -12.77 7.90
CA ALA A 463 -21.28 -14.03 7.43
C ALA A 463 -21.40 -14.06 5.89
N ASP A 464 -21.95 -13.00 5.29
CA ASP A 464 -22.11 -12.86 3.85
C ASP A 464 -20.76 -12.85 3.12
N ALA A 465 -19.76 -12.19 3.69
CA ALA A 465 -18.42 -12.16 3.09
C ALA A 465 -17.70 -13.50 3.17
N ILE A 466 -17.88 -14.24 4.28
CA ILE A 466 -17.38 -15.61 4.41
C ILE A 466 -18.09 -16.53 3.42
N GLN A 467 -19.41 -16.41 3.27
CA GLN A 467 -20.16 -17.19 2.29
C GLN A 467 -19.67 -16.91 0.87
N THR A 468 -19.51 -15.64 0.51
CA THR A 468 -18.97 -15.23 -0.79
C THR A 468 -17.57 -15.80 -1.02
N PHE A 469 -16.72 -15.82 0.01
CA PHE A 469 -15.40 -16.42 -0.08
C PHE A 469 -15.45 -17.93 -0.32
N ASN A 470 -16.34 -18.63 0.40
CA ASN A 470 -16.52 -20.07 0.26
C ASN A 470 -17.03 -20.47 -1.12
N VAL A 471 -17.88 -19.65 -1.75
CA VAL A 471 -18.40 -19.91 -3.09
C VAL A 471 -17.35 -19.57 -4.17
N THR A 472 -16.69 -18.42 -4.04
CA THR A 472 -15.83 -17.89 -5.11
C THR A 472 -14.40 -18.42 -5.06
N TYR A 473 -13.77 -18.47 -3.89
CA TYR A 473 -12.33 -18.69 -3.77
C TYR A 473 -11.97 -20.06 -3.20
N ARG A 474 -12.72 -20.57 -2.22
CA ARG A 474 -12.36 -21.82 -1.52
C ARG A 474 -12.16 -23.04 -2.43
N PRO A 475 -13.01 -23.31 -3.45
CA PRO A 475 -12.81 -24.44 -4.35
C PRO A 475 -11.52 -24.32 -5.18
N LEU A 476 -11.21 -23.09 -5.62
CA LEU A 476 -10.03 -22.78 -6.42
C LEU A 476 -8.75 -22.87 -5.57
N LEU A 477 -8.78 -22.35 -4.35
CA LEU A 477 -7.67 -22.46 -3.40
C LEU A 477 -7.38 -23.92 -3.02
N ALA A 478 -8.42 -24.76 -2.85
CA ALA A 478 -8.26 -26.19 -2.63
C ALA A 478 -7.69 -26.91 -3.87
N ALA A 479 -7.93 -26.41 -5.08
CA ALA A 479 -7.25 -26.89 -6.28
C ALA A 479 -5.76 -26.49 -6.29
N CYS A 480 -5.43 -25.26 -5.90
CA CYS A 480 -4.05 -24.82 -5.74
C CYS A 480 -3.29 -25.66 -4.70
N GLU A 481 -3.90 -25.91 -3.54
CA GLU A 481 -3.33 -26.72 -2.46
C GLU A 481 -2.97 -28.14 -2.94
N ARG A 482 -3.87 -28.82 -3.66
CA ARG A 482 -3.63 -30.16 -4.22
C ARG A 482 -2.47 -30.21 -5.21
N ARG A 483 -2.10 -29.08 -5.81
CA ARG A 483 -1.00 -28.96 -6.78
C ARG A 483 0.22 -28.24 -6.23
N LEU A 484 0.21 -27.90 -4.94
CA LEU A 484 1.20 -27.04 -4.31
C LEU A 484 2.63 -27.57 -4.51
N GLN A 485 2.85 -28.89 -4.47
CA GLN A 485 4.17 -29.50 -4.67
C GLN A 485 4.83 -29.17 -6.00
N TYR A 486 4.03 -28.93 -7.05
CA TYR A 486 4.50 -28.60 -8.40
C TYR A 486 4.74 -27.11 -8.62
N LEU A 487 4.36 -26.27 -7.65
CA LEU A 487 4.54 -24.83 -7.74
C LEU A 487 5.94 -24.40 -7.26
N SER A 488 6.37 -23.23 -7.71
CA SER A 488 7.61 -22.56 -7.32
C SER A 488 7.61 -22.26 -5.83
N GLN A 489 8.80 -22.10 -5.25
CA GLN A 489 8.94 -21.77 -3.83
C GLN A 489 8.25 -20.44 -3.48
N TYR A 490 8.24 -19.48 -4.41
CA TYR A 490 7.55 -18.20 -4.24
C TYR A 490 6.04 -18.37 -4.13
N THR A 491 5.44 -19.15 -5.03
CA THR A 491 4.00 -19.42 -5.01
C THR A 491 3.61 -20.25 -3.79
N LYS A 492 4.45 -21.23 -3.41
CA LYS A 492 4.29 -21.98 -2.15
C LYS A 492 4.28 -21.07 -0.94
N LEU A 493 5.24 -20.16 -0.83
CA LEU A 493 5.33 -19.21 0.27
C LEU A 493 4.11 -18.29 0.33
N ARG A 494 3.63 -17.81 -0.82
CA ARG A 494 2.41 -16.99 -0.91
C ARG A 494 1.18 -17.75 -0.44
N TRP A 495 1.04 -19.01 -0.83
CA TRP A 495 -0.02 -19.89 -0.36
C TRP A 495 0.08 -20.14 1.15
N CYS A 496 1.26 -20.48 1.67
CA CYS A 496 1.46 -20.70 3.11
C CYS A 496 1.11 -19.45 3.92
N LYS A 497 1.55 -18.26 3.47
CA LYS A 497 1.17 -16.99 4.10
C LYS A 497 -0.33 -16.74 4.01
N PHE A 498 -0.96 -17.07 2.88
CA PHE A 498 -2.42 -17.00 2.75
C PHE A 498 -3.09 -17.88 3.82
N ALA A 499 -2.70 -19.15 3.89
CA ALA A 499 -3.31 -20.18 4.74
C ALA A 499 -3.08 -19.97 6.24
N LEU A 500 -1.85 -19.67 6.67
CA LEU A 500 -1.53 -19.40 8.08
C LEU A 500 -2.36 -18.25 8.65
N LEU A 501 -2.58 -17.22 7.84
CA LEU A 501 -3.41 -16.07 8.21
C LEU A 501 -4.93 -16.33 8.13
N VAL A 502 -5.37 -17.47 7.59
CA VAL A 502 -6.78 -17.92 7.64
C VAL A 502 -7.06 -18.71 8.93
N PHE A 503 -6.06 -19.36 9.52
CA PHE A 503 -6.24 -20.27 10.66
C PHE A 503 -5.81 -19.71 12.03
N GLU A 504 -4.98 -18.66 12.10
CA GLU A 504 -4.59 -18.08 13.41
C GLU A 504 -5.67 -17.20 14.07
N ASN A 505 -6.81 -16.94 13.44
CA ASN A 505 -7.90 -16.11 14.02
C ASN A 505 -9.28 -16.76 13.94
N ALA A 506 -9.35 -18.10 13.80
CA ALA A 506 -10.61 -18.86 13.82
C ALA A 506 -10.78 -19.73 15.09
N LEU A 507 -9.99 -19.46 16.13
CA LEU A 507 -10.13 -20.04 17.47
C LEU A 507 -10.29 -18.95 18.51
#